data_AF-A0A3D5RZG8-F1
#
_entry.id   AF-A0A3D5RZG8-F1
#
_cell.length_a   1.000
_cell.length_b   1.000
_cell.length_c   1.000
_cell.angle_alpha   90.00
_cell.angle_beta   90.00
_cell.angle_gamma   90.00
#
_symmetry.space_group_name_H-M   'P 1'
#
loop_
_entity.id
_entity.type
_entity.pdbx_description
1 polymer ?
#
loop_
_entity_poly.entity_id
_entity_poly.type
_entity_poly.pdbx_seq_one_letter_code
_entity_poly.pdbx_strand_id
1 'polypeptide(L)'
;MSFTTLAQTPDSILLANYRPKSIYNIPKTEITKARYPVIDMHSHAYPTTSKDLELWVQTMDQSNVEKTIILTYATGLLFDSLYQVYSQYGSRFDVWCGFDFTDYQKDDWSKRAIKELIRCHKIGAKGVGELGDKGQGLMYSLPSPAPGMHIDDPKLQPLLAKCGELNMPINIHVAEPIWMYNEQDSTNDGLMNGYKWKVDLSESKTLNHQELIGSLENAVKQNPHTTFIACHFANCSYDLSILGVLLDKYSNLYADISARFGETAPIPRHMKTFYEKYSDRLLFGTDMGDQKVMYEVVFRILETEDEHFYQQDYFNYHWPLHGFGLNDETLKKLYYENAQKILD
;
A
#
# COMPACT_ATOMS: atom_id res chain seq x y z
N MET A 1 3.16 41.44 -36.27
CA MET A 1 2.09 40.49 -35.92
C MET A 1 2.16 40.26 -34.43
N SER A 2 1.14 40.70 -33.69
CA SER A 2 1.04 40.42 -32.26
C SER A 2 0.46 39.02 -32.13
N PHE A 3 1.25 38.06 -31.66
CA PHE A 3 0.71 36.75 -31.31
C PHE A 3 -0.03 36.90 -29.98
N THR A 4 -1.34 37.08 -30.05
CA THR A 4 -2.20 36.96 -28.87
C THR A 4 -2.21 35.47 -28.50
N THR A 5 -1.52 35.11 -27.42
CA THR A 5 -1.68 33.81 -26.80
C THR A 5 -3.12 33.70 -26.31
N LEU A 6 -3.98 33.01 -27.06
CA LEU A 6 -5.33 32.69 -26.60
C LEU A 6 -5.19 31.70 -25.44
N ALA A 7 -5.50 32.15 -24.24
CA ALA A 7 -5.65 31.25 -23.10
C ALA A 7 -6.76 30.22 -23.41
N GLN A 8 -6.57 28.97 -23.00
CA GLN A 8 -7.59 27.93 -23.15
C GLN A 8 -8.87 28.36 -22.43
N THR A 9 -10.02 28.12 -23.06
CA THR A 9 -11.34 28.36 -22.48
C THR A 9 -11.86 27.09 -21.81
N PRO A 10 -12.88 27.18 -20.92
CA PRO A 10 -13.54 25.99 -20.37
C PRO A 10 -14.06 25.02 -21.45
N ASP A 11 -14.47 25.54 -22.61
CA ASP A 11 -14.97 24.74 -23.73
C ASP A 11 -13.86 24.02 -24.54
N SER A 12 -12.58 24.35 -24.30
CA SER A 12 -11.44 23.83 -25.07
C SER A 12 -10.37 23.16 -24.22
N ILE A 13 -10.32 23.42 -22.92
CA ILE A 13 -9.39 22.74 -22.01
C ILE A 13 -9.81 21.28 -21.83
N LEU A 14 -8.87 20.36 -22.06
CA LEU A 14 -9.10 18.95 -21.76
C LEU A 14 -9.15 18.75 -20.26
N LEU A 15 -10.07 17.90 -19.79
CA LEU A 15 -10.15 17.48 -18.38
C LEU A 15 -8.78 17.01 -17.87
N ALA A 16 -8.04 16.23 -18.67
CA ALA A 16 -6.69 15.76 -18.34
C ALA A 16 -5.64 16.86 -18.15
N ASN A 17 -5.87 18.07 -18.68
CA ASN A 17 -5.00 19.24 -18.57
C ASN A 17 -5.50 20.24 -17.52
N TYR A 18 -6.64 19.99 -16.88
CA TYR A 18 -7.18 20.89 -15.86
C TYR A 18 -6.32 20.82 -14.59
N ARG A 19 -5.65 21.94 -14.28
CA ARG A 19 -4.72 22.08 -13.14
C ARG A 19 -5.07 23.31 -12.29
N PRO A 20 -6.15 23.24 -11.47
CA PRO A 20 -6.55 24.37 -10.65
C PRO A 20 -5.48 24.74 -9.62
N LYS A 21 -5.43 26.01 -9.26
CA LYS A 21 -4.66 26.50 -8.12
C LYS A 21 -5.64 27.02 -7.08
N SER A 22 -5.39 26.68 -5.81
CA SER A 22 -6.21 27.19 -4.70
C SER A 22 -6.16 28.72 -4.67
N ILE A 23 -7.33 29.35 -4.56
CA ILE A 23 -7.48 30.80 -4.41
C ILE A 23 -7.60 31.23 -2.94
N TYR A 24 -7.74 30.27 -2.03
CA TYR A 24 -8.00 30.55 -0.62
C TYR A 24 -6.73 31.03 0.06
N ASN A 25 -6.83 32.16 0.78
CA ASN A 25 -5.78 32.65 1.66
C ASN A 25 -6.00 32.11 3.07
N ILE A 26 -5.59 30.85 3.27
CA ILE A 26 -5.73 30.09 4.52
C ILE A 26 -4.34 29.64 5.00
N PRO A 27 -4.18 29.26 6.27
CA PRO A 27 -2.92 28.72 6.77
C PRO A 27 -2.43 27.55 5.91
N LYS A 28 -1.11 27.52 5.67
CA LYS A 28 -0.41 26.45 4.97
C LYS A 28 0.75 26.00 5.85
N THR A 29 0.81 24.70 6.11
CA THR A 29 1.88 24.10 6.90
C THR A 29 2.92 23.47 5.98
N GLU A 30 4.19 23.79 6.20
CA GLU A 30 5.32 23.11 5.55
C GLU A 30 5.86 22.03 6.47
N ILE A 31 5.59 20.77 6.13
CA ILE A 31 6.12 19.62 6.85
C ILE A 31 7.33 19.09 6.08
N THR A 32 8.49 19.12 6.70
CA THR A 32 9.75 18.59 6.13
C THR A 32 10.19 17.29 6.78
N LYS A 33 9.60 16.95 7.93
CA LYS A 33 9.98 15.84 8.80
C LYS A 33 8.75 15.36 9.58
N ALA A 34 8.56 14.04 9.72
CA ALA A 34 7.45 13.48 10.49
C ALA A 34 7.53 13.87 11.97
N ARG A 35 6.37 14.10 12.59
CA ARG A 35 6.27 14.49 14.02
C ARG A 35 6.87 13.45 14.98
N TYR A 36 6.78 12.16 14.64
CA TYR A 36 7.38 11.05 15.39
C TYR A 36 8.21 10.16 14.45
N PRO A 37 9.15 9.34 14.98
CA PRO A 37 9.87 8.37 14.15
C PRO A 37 8.90 7.45 13.40
N VAL A 38 9.23 7.16 12.13
CA VAL A 38 8.39 6.37 11.24
C VAL A 38 9.05 5.04 10.90
N ILE A 39 8.27 3.97 10.98
CA ILE A 39 8.51 2.70 10.30
C ILE A 39 7.57 2.65 9.10
N ASP A 40 8.12 2.74 7.90
CA ASP A 40 7.38 2.63 6.65
C ASP A 40 7.17 1.14 6.33
N MET A 41 5.97 0.63 6.63
CA MET A 41 5.63 -0.80 6.50
C MET A 41 5.39 -1.24 5.05
N HIS A 42 5.51 -0.34 4.07
CA HIS A 42 5.18 -0.64 2.70
C HIS A 42 5.99 0.20 1.71
N SER A 43 7.04 -0.42 1.19
CA SER A 43 7.80 0.12 0.09
C SER A 43 8.38 -0.99 -0.77
N HIS A 44 8.99 -0.64 -1.89
CA HIS A 44 9.61 -1.57 -2.82
C HIS A 44 11.06 -1.20 -3.11
N ALA A 45 11.76 -2.08 -3.82
CA ALA A 45 13.13 -1.85 -4.21
C ALA A 45 13.24 -0.85 -5.38
N TYR A 46 12.85 0.42 -5.16
CA TYR A 46 12.87 1.46 -6.19
C TYR A 46 14.29 1.86 -6.66
N PRO A 47 15.30 1.99 -5.77
CA PRO A 47 16.66 2.31 -6.19
C PRO A 47 17.23 1.32 -7.21
N THR A 48 17.76 1.86 -8.31
CA THR A 48 18.39 1.05 -9.36
C THR A 48 19.91 1.02 -9.25
N THR A 49 20.49 1.90 -8.43
CA THR A 49 21.93 1.99 -8.18
C THR A 49 22.21 2.16 -6.68
N SER A 50 23.43 1.85 -6.23
CA SER A 50 23.84 2.08 -4.85
C SER A 50 23.73 3.56 -4.45
N LYS A 51 23.95 4.48 -5.39
CA LYS A 51 23.84 5.92 -5.15
C LYS A 51 22.39 6.36 -4.89
N ASP A 52 21.44 5.77 -5.62
CA ASP A 52 20.01 6.05 -5.39
C ASP A 52 19.60 5.55 -4.00
N LEU A 53 20.09 4.38 -3.60
CA LEU A 53 19.82 3.83 -2.27
C LEU A 53 20.45 4.67 -1.14
N GLU A 54 21.68 5.16 -1.32
CA GLU A 54 22.30 6.12 -0.40
C GLU A 54 21.49 7.42 -0.28
N LEU A 55 20.95 7.93 -1.40
CA LEU A 55 20.09 9.11 -1.41
C LEU A 55 18.76 8.86 -0.69
N TRP A 56 18.18 7.66 -0.83
CA TRP A 56 16.98 7.30 -0.10
C TRP A 56 17.24 7.27 1.40
N VAL A 57 18.35 6.69 1.87
CA VAL A 57 18.73 6.69 3.29
C VAL A 57 18.90 8.12 3.83
N GLN A 58 19.52 9.02 3.06
CA GLN A 58 19.60 10.44 3.42
C GLN A 58 18.22 11.09 3.50
N THR A 59 17.32 10.74 2.59
CA THR A 59 15.92 11.21 2.61
C THR A 59 15.21 10.71 3.86
N MET A 60 15.36 9.43 4.21
CA MET A 60 14.82 8.85 5.44
C MET A 60 15.30 9.61 6.69
N ASP A 61 16.60 9.92 6.77
CA ASP A 61 17.18 10.71 7.88
C ASP A 61 16.54 12.11 8.00
N GLN A 62 16.40 12.79 6.86
CA GLN A 62 15.80 14.13 6.80
C GLN A 62 14.31 14.10 7.17
N SER A 63 13.61 13.02 6.82
CA SER A 63 12.17 12.87 6.97
C SER A 63 11.72 12.20 8.28
N ASN A 64 12.64 11.79 9.16
CA ASN A 64 12.37 11.00 10.39
C ASN A 64 11.93 9.54 10.14
N VAL A 65 12.29 8.97 9.01
CA VAL A 65 12.00 7.57 8.72
C VAL A 65 13.14 6.73 9.27
N GLU A 66 12.83 6.00 10.33
CA GLU A 66 13.79 5.15 11.05
C GLU A 66 14.08 3.88 10.23
N LYS A 67 13.01 3.25 9.74
CA LYS A 67 13.06 1.98 9.01
C LYS A 67 12.06 1.98 7.86
N THR A 68 12.41 1.32 6.77
CA THR A 68 11.48 1.01 5.67
C THR A 68 11.46 -0.49 5.37
N ILE A 69 10.28 -1.05 5.18
CA ILE A 69 10.08 -2.44 4.81
C ILE A 69 10.09 -2.56 3.29
N ILE A 70 10.97 -3.39 2.77
CA ILE A 70 11.09 -3.66 1.34
C ILE A 70 10.33 -4.93 1.01
N LEU A 71 9.16 -4.75 0.42
CA LEU A 71 8.29 -5.78 -0.12
C LEU A 71 8.82 -6.19 -1.50
N THR A 72 9.56 -7.29 -1.57
CA THR A 72 10.39 -7.58 -2.76
C THR A 72 9.68 -8.31 -3.89
N TYR A 73 8.56 -8.97 -3.60
CA TYR A 73 7.94 -9.96 -4.50
C TYR A 73 8.87 -11.14 -4.83
N ALA A 74 10.04 -11.28 -4.21
CA ALA A 74 11.09 -12.13 -4.72
C ALA A 74 11.31 -13.39 -3.86
N THR A 75 11.71 -14.47 -4.53
CA THR A 75 12.24 -15.69 -3.92
C THR A 75 13.56 -16.09 -4.60
N GLY A 76 14.18 -17.18 -4.16
CA GLY A 76 15.41 -17.71 -4.75
C GLY A 76 16.56 -16.69 -4.78
N LEU A 77 17.37 -16.75 -5.84
CA LEU A 77 18.55 -15.91 -6.00
C LEU A 77 18.23 -14.41 -6.13
N LEU A 78 17.04 -14.05 -6.62
CA LEU A 78 16.64 -12.65 -6.70
C LEU A 78 16.44 -12.07 -5.30
N PHE A 79 15.77 -12.81 -4.41
CA PHE A 79 15.64 -12.43 -3.02
C PHE A 79 17.02 -12.30 -2.35
N ASP A 80 17.91 -13.26 -2.58
CA ASP A 80 19.26 -13.26 -1.99
C ASP A 80 20.05 -12.00 -2.38
N SER A 81 19.97 -11.61 -3.64
CA SER A 81 20.61 -10.40 -4.16
C SER A 81 20.05 -9.13 -3.52
N LEU A 82 18.71 -9.02 -3.45
CA LEU A 82 18.05 -7.88 -2.81
C LEU A 82 18.39 -7.79 -1.33
N TYR A 83 18.32 -8.91 -0.61
CA TYR A 83 18.69 -8.98 0.80
C TYR A 83 20.14 -8.56 1.02
N GLN A 84 21.08 -9.02 0.18
CA GLN A 84 22.49 -8.64 0.27
C GLN A 84 22.71 -7.14 0.09
N VAL A 85 21.94 -6.47 -0.76
CA VAL A 85 22.05 -5.02 -0.98
C VAL A 85 21.49 -4.24 0.21
N TYR A 86 20.26 -4.52 0.63
CA TYR A 86 19.58 -3.75 1.67
C TYR A 86 20.12 -4.01 3.08
N SER A 87 20.57 -5.24 3.38
CA SER A 87 21.15 -5.58 4.70
C SER A 87 22.44 -4.84 5.03
N GLN A 88 23.12 -4.25 4.03
CA GLN A 88 24.31 -3.41 4.27
C GLN A 88 23.99 -2.14 5.06
N TYR A 89 22.73 -1.74 5.11
CA TYR A 89 22.26 -0.56 5.84
C TYR A 89 21.72 -0.89 7.24
N GLY A 90 22.06 -2.07 7.79
CA GLY A 90 21.73 -2.44 9.15
C GLY A 90 20.22 -2.44 9.40
N SER A 91 19.76 -1.75 10.45
CA SER A 91 18.35 -1.71 10.84
C SER A 91 17.47 -0.76 10.02
N ARG A 92 18.02 -0.09 8.99
CA ARG A 92 17.27 0.86 8.17
C ARG A 92 16.26 0.18 7.24
N PHE A 93 16.50 -1.08 6.90
CA PHE A 93 15.58 -1.84 6.08
C PHE A 93 15.36 -3.24 6.65
N ASP A 94 14.11 -3.68 6.68
CA ASP A 94 13.81 -5.12 6.70
C ASP A 94 13.33 -5.52 5.30
N VAL A 95 13.71 -6.70 4.86
CA VAL A 95 13.42 -7.20 3.52
C VAL A 95 12.44 -8.37 3.64
N TRP A 96 11.32 -8.28 2.94
CA TRP A 96 10.27 -9.29 2.94
C TRP A 96 10.27 -10.03 1.61
N CYS A 97 10.10 -11.35 1.64
CA CYS A 97 10.14 -12.18 0.44
C CYS A 97 8.76 -12.31 -0.22
N GLY A 98 8.70 -12.90 -1.41
CA GLY A 98 7.45 -13.38 -2.01
C GLY A 98 7.15 -14.83 -1.66
N PHE A 99 6.14 -15.40 -2.33
CA PHE A 99 5.91 -16.85 -2.38
C PHE A 99 6.37 -17.44 -3.71
N ASP A 100 6.99 -18.63 -3.68
CA ASP A 100 7.37 -19.32 -4.90
C ASP A 100 6.17 -20.09 -5.47
N PHE A 101 5.55 -19.54 -6.51
CA PHE A 101 4.43 -20.15 -7.23
C PHE A 101 4.86 -21.11 -8.35
N THR A 102 6.15 -21.45 -8.46
CA THR A 102 6.63 -22.31 -9.54
C THR A 102 5.94 -23.67 -9.51
N ASP A 103 5.26 -24.00 -10.61
CA ASP A 103 4.43 -25.18 -10.78
C ASP A 103 3.36 -25.35 -9.67
N TYR A 104 2.67 -24.26 -9.28
CA TYR A 104 1.65 -24.26 -8.21
C TYR A 104 0.49 -25.26 -8.40
N GLN A 105 0.32 -25.75 -9.63
CA GLN A 105 -0.69 -26.74 -9.97
C GLN A 105 -0.33 -28.16 -9.49
N LYS A 106 0.95 -28.47 -9.26
CA LYS A 106 1.41 -29.80 -8.81
C LYS A 106 1.03 -30.07 -7.35
N ASP A 107 0.71 -31.32 -7.02
CA ASP A 107 0.26 -31.72 -5.68
C ASP A 107 1.33 -31.54 -4.59
N ASP A 108 2.60 -31.56 -4.96
CA ASP A 108 3.73 -31.37 -4.03
C ASP A 108 4.09 -29.89 -3.80
N TRP A 109 3.43 -28.96 -4.51
CA TRP A 109 3.81 -27.55 -4.53
C TRP A 109 3.86 -26.93 -3.14
N SER A 110 2.84 -27.10 -2.30
CA SER A 110 2.80 -26.48 -0.97
C SER A 110 4.02 -26.87 -0.14
N LYS A 111 4.55 -28.10 -0.29
CA LYS A 111 5.77 -28.55 0.41
C LYS A 111 7.02 -27.84 -0.12
N ARG A 112 7.10 -27.62 -1.44
CA ARG A 112 8.21 -26.89 -2.08
C ARG A 112 8.19 -25.40 -1.70
N ALA A 113 7.02 -24.77 -1.77
CA ALA A 113 6.83 -23.38 -1.38
C ALA A 113 7.18 -23.15 0.10
N ILE A 114 6.78 -24.06 0.99
CA ILE A 114 7.17 -24.01 2.42
C ILE A 114 8.70 -24.11 2.58
N LYS A 115 9.36 -25.00 1.83
CA LYS A 115 10.81 -25.14 1.88
C LYS A 115 11.50 -23.83 1.47
N GLU A 116 10.97 -23.16 0.44
CA GLU A 116 11.50 -21.87 0.00
C GLU A 116 11.23 -20.75 1.00
N LEU A 117 10.03 -20.67 1.57
CA LEU A 117 9.72 -19.71 2.64
C LEU A 117 10.69 -19.85 3.83
N ILE A 118 10.93 -21.08 4.28
CA ILE A 118 11.90 -21.36 5.35
C ILE A 118 13.32 -20.95 4.94
N ARG A 119 13.68 -21.09 3.67
CA ARG A 119 14.99 -20.64 3.16
C ARG A 119 15.11 -19.12 3.20
N CYS A 120 14.11 -18.39 2.68
CA CYS A 120 14.07 -16.92 2.74
C CYS A 120 14.15 -16.42 4.20
N HIS A 121 13.39 -17.02 5.11
CA HIS A 121 13.45 -16.72 6.55
C HIS A 121 14.86 -16.91 7.12
N LYS A 122 15.55 -18.02 6.77
CA LYS A 122 16.93 -18.28 7.22
C LYS A 122 17.95 -17.27 6.69
N ILE A 123 17.71 -16.70 5.52
CA ILE A 123 18.56 -15.65 4.96
C ILE A 123 18.33 -14.33 5.69
N GLY A 124 17.10 -14.08 6.13
CA GLY A 124 16.74 -12.94 6.97
C GLY A 124 15.42 -12.29 6.62
N ALA A 125 14.60 -12.91 5.75
CA ALA A 125 13.26 -12.41 5.46
C ALA A 125 12.45 -12.27 6.75
N LYS A 126 11.88 -11.10 6.98
CA LYS A 126 11.07 -10.80 8.17
C LYS A 126 9.57 -10.93 7.96
N GLY A 127 9.14 -11.04 6.71
CA GLY A 127 7.74 -11.20 6.34
C GLY A 127 7.62 -11.59 4.88
N VAL A 128 6.37 -11.66 4.41
CA VAL A 128 6.02 -11.96 3.03
C VAL A 128 5.25 -10.79 2.44
N GLY A 129 5.64 -10.31 1.27
CA GLY A 129 4.87 -9.31 0.57
C GLY A 129 5.65 -8.59 -0.54
N GLU A 130 4.95 -7.80 -1.34
CA GLU A 130 3.49 -7.67 -1.37
C GLU A 130 2.95 -8.85 -2.17
N LEU A 131 1.97 -9.58 -1.65
CA LEU A 131 1.19 -10.48 -2.49
C LEU A 131 0.09 -9.66 -3.15
N GLY A 132 -0.35 -10.03 -4.35
CA GLY A 132 -1.32 -9.19 -5.06
C GLY A 132 -2.30 -9.97 -5.90
N ASP A 133 -3.58 -9.70 -5.68
CA ASP A 133 -4.69 -10.28 -6.42
C ASP A 133 -5.73 -9.22 -6.79
N LYS A 134 -5.86 -9.01 -8.11
CA LYS A 134 -6.78 -8.03 -8.71
C LYS A 134 -8.01 -8.68 -9.34
N GLY A 135 -8.26 -9.95 -9.02
CA GLY A 135 -9.39 -10.74 -9.50
C GLY A 135 -8.99 -11.96 -10.31
N GLN A 136 -7.77 -11.98 -10.87
CA GLN A 136 -7.28 -13.08 -11.71
C GLN A 136 -6.38 -14.08 -10.95
N GLY A 137 -6.25 -13.94 -9.62
CA GLY A 137 -5.37 -14.74 -8.76
C GLY A 137 -4.11 -13.99 -8.34
N LEU A 138 -3.22 -14.69 -7.64
CA LEU A 138 -1.99 -14.12 -7.07
C LEU A 138 -0.94 -13.87 -8.15
N MET A 139 -0.86 -12.64 -8.63
CA MET A 139 0.01 -12.25 -9.74
C MET A 139 1.37 -11.70 -9.28
N TYR A 140 1.49 -11.30 -8.02
CA TYR A 140 2.67 -10.59 -7.52
C TYR A 140 3.59 -11.52 -6.75
N SER A 141 4.48 -12.17 -7.49
CA SER A 141 5.68 -12.82 -6.98
C SER A 141 6.57 -13.27 -8.15
N LEU A 142 7.86 -13.39 -7.91
CA LEU A 142 8.87 -13.87 -8.85
C LEU A 142 9.47 -15.18 -8.33
N PRO A 143 9.70 -16.18 -9.21
CA PRO A 143 9.79 -16.04 -10.66
C PRO A 143 8.48 -16.23 -11.44
N SER A 144 7.39 -16.63 -10.79
CA SER A 144 6.14 -16.93 -11.48
C SER A 144 4.92 -16.47 -10.68
N PRO A 145 3.82 -16.10 -11.37
CA PRO A 145 2.51 -15.87 -10.76
C PRO A 145 1.73 -17.18 -10.57
N ALA A 146 0.62 -17.11 -9.84
CA ALA A 146 -0.38 -18.18 -9.70
C ALA A 146 -1.79 -17.72 -10.17
N PRO A 147 -2.04 -17.65 -11.49
CA PRO A 147 -3.37 -17.30 -12.01
C PRO A 147 -4.46 -18.26 -11.51
N GLY A 148 -5.59 -17.71 -11.08
CA GLY A 148 -6.75 -18.41 -10.53
C GLY A 148 -6.57 -18.96 -9.11
N MET A 149 -5.39 -18.78 -8.49
CA MET A 149 -5.20 -19.07 -7.07
C MET A 149 -5.41 -17.78 -6.28
N HIS A 150 -6.42 -17.76 -5.41
CA HIS A 150 -6.71 -16.65 -4.51
C HIS A 150 -6.14 -16.92 -3.11
N ILE A 151 -6.06 -15.91 -2.25
CA ILE A 151 -5.37 -16.03 -0.95
C ILE A 151 -6.00 -17.07 -0.01
N ASP A 152 -7.29 -17.37 -0.15
CA ASP A 152 -7.98 -18.42 0.60
C ASP A 152 -7.93 -19.82 -0.03
N ASP A 153 -7.15 -20.03 -1.10
CA ASP A 153 -7.02 -21.33 -1.75
C ASP A 153 -6.54 -22.42 -0.75
N PRO A 154 -7.17 -23.61 -0.70
CA PRO A 154 -6.77 -24.69 0.21
C PRO A 154 -5.29 -25.10 0.11
N LYS A 155 -4.67 -24.99 -1.08
CA LYS A 155 -3.25 -25.31 -1.29
C LYS A 155 -2.33 -24.28 -0.60
N LEU A 156 -2.79 -23.05 -0.37
CA LEU A 156 -2.03 -22.02 0.34
C LEU A 156 -2.08 -22.18 1.85
N GLN A 157 -3.12 -22.79 2.41
CA GLN A 157 -3.32 -22.87 3.87
C GLN A 157 -2.09 -23.40 4.64
N PRO A 158 -1.40 -24.48 4.21
CA PRO A 158 -0.17 -24.91 4.89
C PRO A 158 0.97 -23.89 4.85
N LEU A 159 1.05 -23.09 3.78
CA LEU A 159 2.06 -22.04 3.61
C LEU A 159 1.73 -20.80 4.46
N LEU A 160 0.46 -20.39 4.52
CA LEU A 160 -0.01 -19.30 5.38
C LEU A 160 0.16 -19.62 6.86
N ALA A 161 -0.15 -20.86 7.28
CA ALA A 161 0.08 -21.33 8.64
C ALA A 161 1.58 -21.34 8.97
N LYS A 162 2.43 -21.72 8.02
CA LYS A 162 3.89 -21.66 8.19
C LYS A 162 4.40 -20.25 8.43
N CYS A 163 3.80 -19.24 7.79
CA CYS A 163 4.14 -17.83 8.06
C CYS A 163 3.88 -17.48 9.54
N GLY A 164 2.75 -17.89 10.09
CA GLY A 164 2.44 -17.72 11.51
C GLY A 164 3.43 -18.44 12.44
N GLU A 165 3.82 -19.68 12.12
CA GLU A 165 4.84 -20.41 12.88
C GLU A 165 6.23 -19.73 12.87
N LEU A 166 6.55 -19.01 11.79
CA LEU A 166 7.82 -18.29 11.62
C LEU A 166 7.74 -16.84 12.10
N ASN A 167 6.59 -16.39 12.61
CA ASN A 167 6.31 -14.98 12.92
C ASN A 167 6.57 -14.05 11.72
N MET A 168 6.25 -14.51 10.51
CA MET A 168 6.36 -13.73 9.28
C MET A 168 4.98 -13.15 8.92
N PRO A 169 4.72 -11.84 9.16
CA PRO A 169 3.52 -11.18 8.66
C PRO A 169 3.42 -11.25 7.13
N ILE A 170 2.18 -11.19 6.62
CA ILE A 170 1.87 -11.20 5.19
C ILE A 170 1.26 -9.86 4.81
N ASN A 171 1.92 -9.09 3.95
CA ASN A 171 1.34 -7.93 3.28
C ASN A 171 0.67 -8.36 1.97
N ILE A 172 -0.59 -7.98 1.76
CA ILE A 172 -1.37 -8.38 0.59
C ILE A 172 -2.29 -7.27 0.06
N HIS A 173 -2.22 -7.09 -1.25
CA HIS A 173 -3.10 -6.28 -2.08
C HIS A 173 -4.23 -7.13 -2.62
N VAL A 174 -5.46 -6.72 -2.32
CA VAL A 174 -6.67 -7.33 -2.86
C VAL A 174 -7.57 -6.27 -3.47
N ALA A 175 -8.19 -6.60 -4.60
CA ALA A 175 -9.07 -5.71 -5.35
C ALA A 175 -8.36 -4.43 -5.85
N GLU A 176 -9.15 -3.45 -6.27
CA GLU A 176 -8.74 -2.13 -6.73
C GLU A 176 -9.69 -1.06 -6.18
N PRO A 177 -9.35 0.24 -6.22
CA PRO A 177 -10.29 1.30 -5.89
C PRO A 177 -11.58 1.22 -6.72
N ILE A 178 -12.73 1.48 -6.10
CA ILE A 178 -14.06 1.23 -6.71
C ILE A 178 -14.27 1.94 -8.05
N TRP A 179 -13.64 3.09 -8.25
CA TRP A 179 -13.69 3.86 -9.50
C TRP A 179 -13.11 3.12 -10.71
N MET A 180 -12.25 2.12 -10.49
CA MET A 180 -11.71 1.26 -11.54
C MET A 180 -12.73 0.19 -12.00
N TYR A 181 -13.72 -0.13 -11.16
CA TYR A 181 -14.82 -1.06 -11.49
C TYR A 181 -16.03 -0.33 -12.10
N ASN A 182 -16.23 0.93 -11.73
CA ASN A 182 -17.36 1.73 -12.20
C ASN A 182 -17.30 2.02 -13.71
N GLU A 183 -18.42 2.53 -14.25
CA GLU A 183 -18.46 3.05 -15.61
C GLU A 183 -17.44 4.19 -15.78
N GLN A 184 -16.79 4.25 -16.94
CA GLN A 184 -15.75 5.24 -17.22
C GLN A 184 -16.35 6.41 -17.99
N ASP A 185 -17.28 7.10 -17.33
CA ASP A 185 -18.04 8.22 -17.87
C ASP A 185 -17.87 9.49 -17.03
N SER A 186 -18.63 10.54 -17.36
CA SER A 186 -18.55 11.84 -16.67
C SER A 186 -19.03 11.83 -15.21
N THR A 187 -19.56 10.72 -14.71
CA THR A 187 -20.03 10.57 -13.31
C THR A 187 -19.02 9.86 -12.42
N ASN A 188 -17.96 9.29 -13.00
CA ASN A 188 -16.88 8.64 -12.26
C ASN A 188 -15.95 9.70 -11.66
N ASP A 189 -16.05 9.92 -10.36
CA ASP A 189 -15.23 10.91 -9.65
C ASP A 189 -13.71 10.62 -9.81
N GLY A 190 -13.33 9.34 -9.80
CA GLY A 190 -11.95 8.87 -9.96
C GLY A 190 -11.50 8.65 -11.41
N LEU A 191 -12.23 9.18 -12.41
CA LEU A 191 -12.07 8.86 -13.84
C LEU A 191 -10.62 8.90 -14.34
N MET A 192 -9.81 9.87 -13.89
CA MET A 192 -8.43 10.03 -14.36
C MET A 192 -7.56 8.79 -14.14
N ASN A 193 -7.72 8.12 -12.99
CA ASN A 193 -7.03 6.87 -12.70
C ASN A 193 -7.90 5.66 -13.05
N GLY A 194 -9.22 5.75 -12.85
CA GLY A 194 -10.19 4.72 -13.22
C GLY A 194 -10.11 4.32 -14.69
N TYR A 195 -9.95 5.28 -15.60
CA TYR A 195 -9.87 5.03 -17.03
C TYR A 195 -8.58 4.31 -17.41
N LYS A 196 -7.45 4.71 -16.81
CA LYS A 196 -6.13 4.12 -17.07
C LYS A 196 -6.02 2.69 -16.55
N TRP A 197 -6.63 2.43 -15.39
CA TRP A 197 -6.47 1.18 -14.64
C TRP A 197 -7.79 0.41 -14.50
N LYS A 198 -8.70 0.58 -15.45
CA LYS A 198 -10.03 -0.05 -15.45
C LYS A 198 -9.91 -1.55 -15.22
N VAL A 199 -10.71 -2.07 -14.29
CA VAL A 199 -10.86 -3.52 -14.09
C VAL A 199 -11.86 -4.07 -15.11
N ASP A 200 -11.44 -5.11 -15.83
CA ASP A 200 -12.29 -5.81 -16.78
C ASP A 200 -12.90 -7.07 -16.14
N LEU A 201 -14.21 -7.03 -15.90
CA LEU A 201 -14.99 -8.15 -15.37
C LEU A 201 -15.67 -8.98 -16.47
N SER A 202 -15.36 -8.74 -17.75
CA SER A 202 -15.94 -9.51 -18.86
C SER A 202 -15.43 -10.95 -18.91
N GLU A 203 -14.27 -11.23 -18.30
CA GLU A 203 -13.75 -12.57 -18.14
C GLU A 203 -14.49 -13.33 -17.02
N SER A 204 -15.14 -14.44 -17.36
CA SER A 204 -16.03 -15.21 -16.46
C SER A 204 -15.45 -15.73 -15.13
N LYS A 205 -14.14 -15.56 -14.89
CA LYS A 205 -13.43 -16.05 -13.71
C LYS A 205 -12.77 -14.95 -12.88
N THR A 206 -12.88 -13.69 -13.30
CA THR A 206 -12.31 -12.56 -12.56
C THR A 206 -13.19 -12.26 -11.35
N LEU A 207 -12.64 -12.37 -10.14
CA LEU A 207 -13.34 -11.96 -8.93
C LEU A 207 -13.52 -10.44 -8.88
N ASN A 208 -14.71 -10.00 -8.51
CA ASN A 208 -14.99 -8.59 -8.26
C ASN A 208 -14.45 -8.14 -6.88
N HIS A 209 -14.61 -6.86 -6.57
CA HIS A 209 -14.15 -6.27 -5.29
C HIS A 209 -14.66 -7.06 -4.07
N GLN A 210 -15.97 -7.28 -3.96
CA GLN A 210 -16.57 -7.95 -2.82
C GLN A 210 -16.08 -9.40 -2.67
N GLU A 211 -15.92 -10.12 -3.78
CA GLU A 211 -15.41 -11.50 -3.78
C GLU A 211 -13.96 -11.58 -3.31
N LEU A 212 -13.11 -10.61 -3.72
CA LEU A 212 -11.73 -10.51 -3.26
C LEU A 212 -11.62 -10.16 -1.76
N ILE A 213 -12.48 -9.27 -1.26
CA ILE A 213 -12.58 -9.02 0.19
C ILE A 213 -13.02 -10.28 0.93
N GLY A 214 -13.95 -11.05 0.36
CA GLY A 214 -14.36 -12.35 0.91
C GLY A 214 -13.21 -13.35 0.98
N SER A 215 -12.38 -13.43 -0.07
CA SER A 215 -11.17 -14.27 -0.08
C SER A 215 -10.16 -13.84 1.00
N LEU A 216 -9.91 -12.54 1.15
CA LEU A 216 -9.08 -12.01 2.24
C LEU A 216 -9.65 -12.39 3.62
N GLU A 217 -10.93 -12.16 3.86
CA GLU A 217 -11.59 -12.50 5.14
C GLU A 217 -11.44 -14.00 5.46
N ASN A 218 -11.65 -14.87 4.48
CA ASN A 218 -11.51 -16.31 4.63
C ASN A 218 -10.08 -16.72 5.03
N ALA A 219 -9.06 -16.16 4.37
CA ALA A 219 -7.66 -16.46 4.68
C ALA A 219 -7.29 -16.00 6.09
N VAL A 220 -7.68 -14.78 6.48
CA VAL A 220 -7.45 -14.22 7.82
C VAL A 220 -8.10 -15.08 8.89
N LYS A 221 -9.38 -15.45 8.69
CA LYS A 221 -10.16 -16.27 9.61
C LYS A 221 -9.57 -17.66 9.81
N GLN A 222 -9.06 -18.28 8.75
CA GLN A 222 -8.51 -19.64 8.79
C GLN A 222 -7.09 -19.68 9.39
N ASN A 223 -6.41 -18.54 9.52
CA ASN A 223 -5.04 -18.44 10.00
C ASN A 223 -4.90 -17.47 11.19
N PRO A 224 -5.54 -17.74 12.34
CA PRO A 224 -5.59 -16.80 13.48
C PRO A 224 -4.23 -16.51 14.13
N HIS A 225 -3.21 -17.31 13.84
CA HIS A 225 -1.83 -17.15 14.32
C HIS A 225 -0.91 -16.47 13.30
N THR A 226 -1.42 -16.10 12.12
CA THR A 226 -0.68 -15.39 11.08
C THR A 226 -1.18 -13.96 11.01
N THR A 227 -0.27 -13.00 11.12
CA THR A 227 -0.59 -11.58 10.93
C THR A 227 -0.73 -11.27 9.45
N PHE A 228 -1.86 -10.68 9.06
CA PHE A 228 -2.10 -10.15 7.72
C PHE A 228 -2.09 -8.63 7.78
N ILE A 229 -1.55 -7.99 6.75
CA ILE A 229 -1.61 -6.55 6.51
C ILE A 229 -2.29 -6.37 5.16
N ALA A 230 -3.54 -5.96 5.18
CA ALA A 230 -4.26 -5.60 3.97
C ALA A 230 -3.83 -4.20 3.54
N CYS A 231 -2.93 -4.11 2.58
CA CYS A 231 -2.43 -2.82 2.13
C CYS A 231 -3.52 -2.01 1.45
N HIS A 232 -3.31 -0.70 1.37
CA HIS A 232 -4.21 0.23 0.69
C HIS A 232 -5.65 0.20 1.25
N PHE A 233 -5.81 -0.01 2.56
CA PHE A 233 -7.10 -0.26 3.21
C PHE A 233 -7.93 -1.39 2.58
N ALA A 234 -7.27 -2.46 2.09
CA ALA A 234 -7.90 -3.51 1.29
C ALA A 234 -8.68 -2.94 0.09
N ASN A 235 -8.24 -1.79 -0.46
CA ASN A 235 -8.95 -1.03 -1.49
C ASN A 235 -10.41 -0.68 -1.13
N CYS A 236 -10.73 -0.55 0.15
CA CYS A 236 -12.05 -0.17 0.65
C CYS A 236 -12.15 1.33 0.97
N SER A 237 -11.27 2.19 0.42
CA SER A 237 -11.26 3.63 0.71
C SER A 237 -12.58 4.35 0.39
N TYR A 238 -13.40 3.79 -0.50
CA TYR A 238 -14.73 4.32 -0.84
C TYR A 238 -15.79 4.02 0.23
N ASP A 239 -15.60 2.94 1.01
CA ASP A 239 -16.47 2.52 2.11
C ASP A 239 -15.64 1.78 3.18
N LEU A 240 -15.07 2.58 4.09
CA LEU A 240 -14.25 2.08 5.19
C LEU A 240 -15.04 1.26 6.22
N SER A 241 -16.38 1.22 6.15
CA SER A 241 -17.17 0.36 7.02
C SER A 241 -16.89 -1.12 6.76
N ILE A 242 -16.57 -1.49 5.51
CA ILE A 242 -16.20 -2.84 5.11
C ILE A 242 -14.93 -3.28 5.86
N LEU A 243 -13.85 -2.49 5.73
CA LEU A 243 -12.60 -2.75 6.44
C LEU A 243 -12.79 -2.71 7.96
N GLY A 244 -13.56 -1.73 8.46
CA GLY A 244 -13.84 -1.60 9.89
C GLY A 244 -14.45 -2.87 10.50
N VAL A 245 -15.42 -3.50 9.82
CA VAL A 245 -16.01 -4.77 10.25
C VAL A 245 -14.97 -5.89 10.32
N LEU A 246 -14.02 -5.95 9.38
CA LEU A 246 -12.95 -6.96 9.40
C LEU A 246 -11.97 -6.71 10.56
N LEU A 247 -11.58 -5.45 10.79
CA LEU A 247 -10.70 -5.08 11.90
C LEU A 247 -11.33 -5.37 13.27
N ASP A 248 -12.64 -5.15 13.42
CA ASP A 248 -13.40 -5.47 14.64
C ASP A 248 -13.46 -7.00 14.89
N LYS A 249 -13.56 -7.82 13.83
CA LYS A 249 -13.70 -9.29 13.93
C LYS A 249 -12.39 -10.03 14.17
N TYR A 250 -11.31 -9.63 13.50
CA TYR A 250 -10.09 -10.42 13.42
C TYR A 250 -8.93 -9.66 14.05
N SER A 251 -8.36 -10.18 15.14
CA SER A 251 -7.25 -9.55 15.87
C SER A 251 -5.89 -9.67 15.16
N ASN A 252 -5.80 -10.50 14.12
CA ASN A 252 -4.61 -10.75 13.31
C ASN A 252 -4.58 -9.98 11.98
N LEU A 253 -5.53 -9.07 11.72
CA LEU A 253 -5.61 -8.25 10.51
C LEU A 253 -5.25 -6.78 10.73
N TYR A 254 -4.20 -6.29 10.12
CA TYR A 254 -3.86 -4.86 10.07
C TYR A 254 -4.16 -4.31 8.68
N ALA A 255 -4.13 -2.99 8.54
CA ALA A 255 -4.18 -2.34 7.23
C ALA A 255 -3.23 -1.15 7.17
N ASP A 256 -2.75 -0.82 5.97
CA ASP A 256 -1.94 0.38 5.72
C ASP A 256 -2.67 1.37 4.79
N ILE A 257 -2.20 2.62 4.77
CA ILE A 257 -2.71 3.70 3.89
C ILE A 257 -1.96 3.78 2.55
N SER A 258 -0.96 2.94 2.31
CA SER A 258 -0.03 3.08 1.19
C SER A 258 -0.74 3.39 -0.12
N ALA A 259 -0.23 4.36 -0.88
CA ALA A 259 -0.83 4.84 -2.13
C ALA A 259 -2.34 5.25 -2.07
N ARG A 260 -2.95 5.42 -0.88
CA ARG A 260 -4.36 5.83 -0.72
C ARG A 260 -4.54 7.23 -0.13
N PHE A 261 -3.47 8.00 -0.05
CA PHE A 261 -3.49 9.36 0.48
C PHE A 261 -4.37 10.29 -0.37
N GLY A 262 -4.23 10.24 -1.71
CA GLY A 262 -4.98 11.08 -2.63
C GLY A 262 -6.49 10.79 -2.60
N GLU A 263 -6.88 9.54 -2.46
CA GLU A 263 -8.27 9.06 -2.43
C GLU A 263 -8.98 9.36 -1.12
N THR A 264 -8.24 9.51 -0.02
CA THR A 264 -8.81 9.68 1.32
C THR A 264 -8.72 11.11 1.85
N ALA A 265 -7.80 11.92 1.34
CA ALA A 265 -7.69 13.36 1.61
C ALA A 265 -8.97 14.19 1.34
N PRO A 266 -9.91 13.80 0.46
CA PRO A 266 -11.19 14.52 0.29
C PRO A 266 -12.17 14.37 1.46
N ILE A 267 -11.98 13.38 2.34
CA ILE A 267 -12.90 13.06 3.44
C ILE A 267 -12.21 13.16 4.83
N PRO A 268 -11.51 14.26 5.15
CA PRO A 268 -10.56 14.32 6.27
C PRO A 268 -11.19 14.06 7.64
N ARG A 269 -12.42 14.55 7.88
CA ARG A 269 -13.14 14.33 9.16
C ARG A 269 -13.53 12.87 9.36
N HIS A 270 -13.92 12.19 8.27
CA HIS A 270 -14.21 10.77 8.31
C HIS A 270 -12.94 9.96 8.55
N MET A 271 -11.85 10.30 7.84
CA MET A 271 -10.55 9.67 8.04
C MET A 271 -10.04 9.83 9.47
N LYS A 272 -10.09 11.03 10.04
CA LYS A 272 -9.71 11.27 11.45
C LYS A 272 -10.47 10.34 12.39
N THR A 273 -11.79 10.28 12.25
CA THR A 273 -12.65 9.41 13.08
C THR A 273 -12.28 7.93 12.92
N PHE A 274 -12.04 7.47 11.69
CA PHE A 274 -11.65 6.09 11.41
C PHE A 274 -10.28 5.74 12.01
N TYR A 275 -9.29 6.61 11.81
CA TYR A 275 -7.95 6.43 12.34
C TYR A 275 -7.92 6.41 13.85
N GLU A 276 -8.64 7.31 14.51
CA GLU A 276 -8.71 7.36 15.97
C GLU A 276 -9.40 6.10 16.53
N LYS A 277 -10.49 5.62 15.88
CA LYS A 277 -11.19 4.39 16.29
C LYS A 277 -10.29 3.15 16.16
N TYR A 278 -9.57 3.01 15.05
CA TYR A 278 -8.77 1.81 14.74
C TYR A 278 -7.26 2.05 14.91
N SER A 279 -6.89 2.99 15.78
CA SER A 279 -5.50 3.45 15.92
C SER A 279 -4.51 2.33 16.26
N ASP A 280 -4.94 1.24 16.89
CA ASP A 280 -4.10 0.07 17.21
C ASP A 280 -3.94 -0.93 16.05
N ARG A 281 -4.58 -0.70 14.91
CA ARG A 281 -4.69 -1.67 13.78
C ARG A 281 -4.23 -1.10 12.43
N LEU A 282 -3.86 0.17 12.38
CA LEU A 282 -3.46 0.85 11.16
C LEU A 282 -1.95 1.12 11.14
N LEU A 283 -1.35 0.95 9.98
CA LEU A 283 0.09 1.07 9.75
C LEU A 283 0.37 2.20 8.77
N PHE A 284 1.47 2.91 8.99
CA PHE A 284 2.03 3.80 7.99
C PHE A 284 2.74 2.97 6.91
N GLY A 285 2.48 3.32 5.66
CA GLY A 285 3.16 2.77 4.50
C GLY A 285 3.05 3.75 3.35
N THR A 286 4.04 3.80 2.45
CA THR A 286 4.08 4.80 1.38
C THR A 286 3.59 4.26 0.05
N ASP A 287 4.25 3.24 -0.49
CA ASP A 287 4.09 2.74 -1.87
C ASP A 287 4.06 3.85 -2.95
N MET A 288 4.94 4.85 -2.81
CA MET A 288 4.94 6.02 -3.69
C MET A 288 6.36 6.52 -4.03
N GLY A 289 7.34 5.62 -4.03
CA GLY A 289 8.74 5.93 -4.31
C GLY A 289 9.53 6.32 -3.07
N ASP A 290 10.70 6.91 -3.29
CA ASP A 290 11.73 7.20 -2.28
C ASP A 290 12.04 8.71 -2.14
N GLN A 291 11.26 9.56 -2.81
CA GLN A 291 11.54 11.00 -2.88
C GLN A 291 11.08 11.76 -1.63
N LYS A 292 11.88 12.75 -1.21
CA LYS A 292 11.58 13.60 -0.05
C LYS A 292 10.19 14.25 -0.12
N VAL A 293 9.82 14.81 -1.27
CA VAL A 293 8.54 15.51 -1.43
C VAL A 293 7.33 14.58 -1.30
N MET A 294 7.48 13.28 -1.56
CA MET A 294 6.45 12.29 -1.26
C MET A 294 6.18 12.24 0.25
N TYR A 295 7.23 12.10 1.07
CA TYR A 295 7.13 12.11 2.53
C TYR A 295 6.48 13.40 3.05
N GLU A 296 6.89 14.56 2.53
CA GLU A 296 6.35 15.87 2.90
C GLU A 296 4.83 15.95 2.65
N VAL A 297 4.36 15.43 1.51
CA VAL A 297 2.93 15.42 1.15
C VAL A 297 2.14 14.49 2.07
N VAL A 298 2.62 13.27 2.33
CA VAL A 298 1.88 12.31 3.15
C VAL A 298 1.83 12.75 4.62
N PHE A 299 2.92 13.31 5.16
CA PHE A 299 2.89 13.86 6.52
C PHE A 299 1.99 15.09 6.61
N ARG A 300 1.95 15.94 5.57
CA ARG A 300 0.97 17.04 5.52
C ARG A 300 -0.46 16.52 5.58
N ILE A 301 -0.78 15.46 4.83
CA ILE A 301 -2.11 14.84 4.84
C ILE A 301 -2.43 14.23 6.21
N LEU A 302 -1.48 13.58 6.88
CA LEU A 302 -1.76 12.92 8.16
C LEU A 302 -1.80 13.87 9.36
N GLU A 303 -0.87 14.84 9.43
CA GLU A 303 -0.59 15.59 10.66
C GLU A 303 -1.29 16.94 10.76
N THR A 304 -1.66 17.54 9.63
CA THR A 304 -2.11 18.93 9.59
C THR A 304 -3.61 19.03 9.45
N GLU A 305 -4.15 20.20 9.76
CA GLU A 305 -5.54 20.57 9.43
C GLU A 305 -5.60 21.42 8.15
N ASP A 306 -4.54 21.37 7.32
CA ASP A 306 -4.48 22.15 6.07
C ASP A 306 -5.64 21.78 5.15
N GLU A 307 -6.25 22.78 4.52
CA GLU A 307 -7.37 22.57 3.61
C GLU A 307 -7.02 22.99 2.19
N HIS A 308 -7.71 22.37 1.23
CA HIS A 308 -7.80 22.85 -0.16
C HIS A 308 -6.45 23.06 -0.85
N PHE A 309 -5.61 22.02 -0.89
CA PHE A 309 -4.38 21.99 -1.67
C PHE A 309 -4.40 20.90 -2.74
N TYR A 310 -3.50 20.98 -3.73
CA TYR A 310 -3.45 20.04 -4.85
C TYR A 310 -2.07 19.42 -4.95
N GLN A 311 -2.01 18.13 -5.28
CA GLN A 311 -0.76 17.41 -5.60
C GLN A 311 -0.99 16.49 -6.81
N GLN A 312 -1.38 17.10 -7.93
CA GLN A 312 -1.84 16.37 -9.12
C GLN A 312 -0.72 15.60 -9.82
N ASP A 313 0.53 16.06 -9.67
CA ASP A 313 1.70 15.36 -10.23
C ASP A 313 1.98 14.01 -9.53
N TYR A 314 1.49 13.83 -8.31
CA TYR A 314 1.62 12.57 -7.56
C TYR A 314 0.39 11.69 -7.68
N PHE A 315 -0.81 12.25 -7.50
CA PHE A 315 -2.03 11.43 -7.39
C PHE A 315 -2.89 11.42 -8.66
N ASN A 316 -2.70 12.38 -9.57
CA ASN A 316 -3.48 12.49 -10.80
C ASN A 316 -5.02 12.59 -10.57
N TYR A 317 -5.44 13.19 -9.45
CA TYR A 317 -6.84 13.50 -9.16
C TYR A 317 -7.14 15.00 -9.31
N HIS A 318 -8.43 15.34 -9.45
CA HIS A 318 -8.89 16.73 -9.61
C HIS A 318 -9.47 17.36 -8.36
N TRP A 319 -9.83 16.54 -7.36
CA TRP A 319 -10.31 17.05 -6.09
C TRP A 319 -9.18 17.69 -5.27
N PRO A 320 -9.50 18.69 -4.43
CA PRO A 320 -8.57 19.18 -3.43
C PRO A 320 -8.27 18.10 -2.38
N LEU A 321 -7.07 18.18 -1.82
CA LEU A 321 -6.60 17.41 -0.69
C LEU A 321 -6.75 18.23 0.59
N HIS A 322 -6.97 17.53 1.69
CA HIS A 322 -7.08 18.09 3.02
C HIS A 322 -6.28 17.22 4.01
N GLY A 323 -5.75 17.86 5.04
CA GLY A 323 -5.12 17.19 6.17
C GLY A 323 -6.16 16.60 7.12
N PHE A 324 -5.85 15.46 7.71
CA PHE A 324 -6.70 14.74 8.66
C PHE A 324 -6.64 15.35 10.06
N GLY A 325 -5.53 15.98 10.42
CA GLY A 325 -5.29 16.53 11.76
C GLY A 325 -5.30 15.43 12.83
N LEU A 326 -4.60 14.31 12.59
CA LEU A 326 -4.52 13.22 13.55
C LEU A 326 -3.87 13.66 14.86
N ASN A 327 -4.39 13.17 15.98
CA ASN A 327 -3.84 13.47 17.30
C ASN A 327 -2.52 12.72 17.56
N ASP A 328 -1.78 13.17 18.57
CA ASP A 328 -0.46 12.65 18.90
C ASP A 328 -0.45 11.16 19.28
N GLU A 329 -1.49 10.65 19.95
CA GLU A 329 -1.60 9.22 20.27
C GLU A 329 -1.74 8.38 19.00
N THR A 330 -2.62 8.81 18.10
CA THR A 330 -2.88 8.11 16.83
C THR A 330 -1.64 8.14 15.94
N LEU A 331 -0.95 9.27 15.85
CA LEU A 331 0.27 9.39 15.04
C LEU A 331 1.40 8.49 15.54
N LYS A 332 1.62 8.37 16.86
CA LYS A 332 2.65 7.46 17.40
C LYS A 332 2.39 6.01 17.07
N LYS A 333 1.13 5.57 17.22
CA LYS A 333 0.70 4.21 16.88
C LYS A 333 0.86 3.92 15.39
N LEU A 334 0.35 4.83 14.56
CA LEU A 334 0.40 4.72 13.11
C LEU A 334 1.83 4.67 12.58
N TYR A 335 2.68 5.58 13.06
CA TYR A 335 4.06 5.73 12.58
C TYR A 335 5.01 4.67 13.13
N TYR A 336 4.81 4.18 14.35
CA TYR A 336 5.84 3.38 15.01
C TYR A 336 5.31 2.20 15.81
N GLU A 337 4.45 2.42 16.80
CA GLU A 337 4.18 1.42 17.85
C GLU A 337 3.51 0.15 17.29
N ASN A 338 2.57 0.30 16.33
CA ASN A 338 1.91 -0.85 15.71
C ASN A 338 2.88 -1.66 14.85
N ALA A 339 3.74 -0.97 14.08
CA ALA A 339 4.75 -1.61 13.24
C ALA A 339 5.77 -2.35 14.10
N GLN A 340 6.27 -1.72 15.17
CA GLN A 340 7.19 -2.33 16.12
C GLN A 340 6.61 -3.61 16.72
N LYS A 341 5.34 -3.59 17.17
CA LYS A 341 4.65 -4.77 17.71
C LYS A 341 4.57 -5.94 16.73
N ILE A 342 4.52 -5.68 15.42
CA ILE A 342 4.45 -6.71 14.38
C ILE A 342 5.85 -7.27 14.04
N LEU A 343 6.89 -6.45 14.17
CA LEU A 343 8.26 -6.77 13.79
C LEU A 343 9.10 -7.39 14.93
N ASP A 344 8.71 -7.14 16.19
CA ASP A 344 9.27 -7.77 17.39
C ASP A 344 8.77 -9.22 17.56
#